data_AF-A0A1H3ACM2-F1
#
_entry.id   AF-A0A1H3ACM2-F1
#
_cell.length_a   1.000
_cell.length_b   1.000
_cell.length_c   1.000
_cell.angle_alpha   90.00
_cell.angle_beta   90.00
_cell.angle_gamma   90.00
#
_symmetry.space_group_name_H-M   'P 1'
#
loop_
_entity.id
_entity.type
_entity.pdbx_description
1 polymer ?
#
loop_
_entity_poly.entity_id
_entity_poly.type
_entity_poly.pdbx_seq_one_letter_code
_entity_poly.pdbx_strand_id
1 'polypeptide(L)'
;MADNAAKQTQGAPLVQQGKPISIEKSIEALARYGGFDLLESSIENIQNVNPERKARRNIFLSEANKAKERETLKKTLELWLNVLSDNETITDMVASCEDQKKASEELLTKNLAYAVDATKELEANYRTVALFYKNTEEDKVKNVTIVNATLDQLKDLDNTRFIDAVHAELTDNYDRLDLKNNYSILVIPGYLGSNAVLEKWAKIAHSNKVMLVTDFQHLD
;
A
#
# COMPACT_ATOMS: atom_id res chain seq x y z
N MET A 1 18.10 -54.77 2.58
CA MET A 1 19.43 -54.70 1.93
C MET A 1 19.17 -54.06 0.57
N ALA A 2 19.52 -52.82 0.25
CA ALA A 2 20.57 -51.96 0.75
C ALA A 2 20.16 -50.47 0.65
N ASP A 3 21.06 -49.62 1.14
CA ASP A 3 20.89 -48.27 1.65
C ASP A 3 20.56 -47.11 0.69
N ASN A 4 19.87 -46.14 1.28
CA ASN A 4 20.00 -44.68 1.15
C ASN A 4 21.31 -44.14 0.53
N ALA A 5 21.19 -43.21 -0.43
CA ALA A 5 21.99 -41.97 -0.47
C ALA A 5 21.49 -41.02 -1.57
N ALA A 6 20.62 -40.08 -1.21
CA ALA A 6 20.34 -38.92 -2.04
C ALA A 6 21.57 -37.99 -2.04
N LYS A 7 22.13 -37.76 -3.22
CA LYS A 7 23.27 -36.86 -3.47
C LYS A 7 22.84 -35.41 -3.21
N GLN A 8 23.40 -34.80 -2.17
CA GLN A 8 23.48 -33.35 -2.00
C GLN A 8 24.50 -32.79 -2.99
N THR A 9 24.05 -31.93 -3.90
CA THR A 9 24.89 -31.06 -4.72
C THR A 9 25.44 -29.92 -3.86
N GLN A 10 26.76 -29.93 -3.66
CA GLN A 10 27.55 -28.83 -3.12
C GLN A 10 27.77 -27.75 -4.19
N GLY A 11 27.76 -26.48 -3.77
CA GLY A 11 28.70 -25.47 -4.27
C GLY A 11 28.12 -24.25 -5.00
N ALA A 12 27.88 -23.17 -4.25
CA ALA A 12 28.32 -21.83 -4.66
C ALA A 12 29.12 -21.24 -3.47
N PRO A 13 30.40 -20.84 -3.65
CA PRO A 13 31.21 -20.35 -2.54
C PRO A 13 30.68 -19.00 -2.03
N LEU A 14 30.40 -18.95 -0.74
CA LEU A 14 30.22 -17.71 0.00
C LEU A 14 31.52 -16.90 -0.14
N VAL A 15 31.40 -15.69 -0.67
CA VAL A 15 32.47 -14.69 -0.73
C VAL A 15 33.13 -14.61 0.64
N GLN A 16 34.44 -14.82 0.67
CA GLN A 16 35.24 -14.81 1.89
C GLN A 16 35.05 -13.47 2.62
N GLN A 17 34.31 -13.50 3.73
CA GLN A 17 34.37 -12.44 4.72
C GLN A 17 35.82 -12.36 5.20
N GLY A 18 36.44 -11.20 5.04
CA GLY A 18 37.78 -10.91 5.54
C GLY A 18 37.91 -11.31 7.00
N LYS A 19 39.11 -11.75 7.38
CA LYS A 19 39.51 -12.22 8.74
C LYS A 19 38.75 -11.47 9.85
N PRO A 20 38.21 -12.16 10.87
CA PRO A 20 37.55 -11.49 11.99
C PRO A 20 38.59 -10.64 12.72
N ILE A 21 38.51 -9.32 12.51
CA ILE A 21 39.24 -8.37 13.35
C ILE A 21 38.66 -8.56 14.75
N SER A 22 39.50 -8.90 15.73
CA SER A 22 39.03 -9.08 17.11
C SER A 22 38.41 -7.76 17.57
N ILE A 23 37.15 -7.81 18.01
CA ILE A 23 36.37 -6.65 18.45
C ILE A 23 37.15 -5.83 19.49
N GLU A 24 37.91 -6.49 20.38
CA GLU A 24 38.76 -5.80 21.35
C GLU A 24 39.82 -4.90 20.70
N LYS A 25 40.47 -5.33 19.61
CA LYS A 25 41.48 -4.54 18.89
C LYS A 25 40.86 -3.35 18.15
N SER A 26 39.65 -3.51 17.62
CA SER A 26 38.92 -2.40 16.99
C SER A 26 38.52 -1.34 18.01
N ILE A 27 38.10 -1.75 19.21
CA ILE A 27 37.76 -0.84 20.31
C ILE A 27 39.02 -0.13 20.83
N GLU A 28 40.13 -0.84 20.94
CA GLU A 28 41.41 -0.27 21.39
C GLU A 28 41.95 0.77 20.39
N ALA A 29 41.74 0.56 19.08
CA ALA A 29 42.06 1.56 18.05
C ALA A 29 41.20 2.83 18.18
N LEU A 30 39.93 2.69 18.58
CA LEU A 30 39.02 3.81 18.83
C LEU A 30 39.37 4.58 20.11
N ALA A 31 40.06 3.97 21.08
CA ALA A 31 40.43 4.60 22.35
C ALA A 31 41.23 5.91 22.17
N ARG A 32 42.07 6.00 21.13
CA ARG A 32 42.84 7.22 20.81
C ARG A 32 41.99 8.41 20.36
N TYR A 33 40.76 8.16 19.90
CA TYR A 33 39.86 9.17 19.32
C TYR A 33 38.63 9.44 20.20
N GLY A 34 38.61 8.94 21.44
CA GLY A 34 37.47 9.09 22.36
C GLY A 34 36.70 7.80 22.65
N GLY A 35 37.16 6.65 22.15
CA GLY A 35 36.63 5.34 22.50
C GLY A 35 35.19 5.12 22.02
N PHE A 36 34.48 4.23 22.72
CA PHE A 36 33.08 3.90 22.40
C PHE A 36 32.11 5.05 22.75
N ASP A 37 32.52 5.97 23.64
CA ASP A 37 31.71 7.12 24.04
C ASP A 37 31.44 8.09 22.87
N LEU A 38 32.37 8.22 21.93
CA LEU A 38 32.17 9.00 20.71
C LEU A 38 31.10 8.38 19.79
N LEU A 39 30.98 7.05 19.79
CA LEU A 39 29.87 6.39 19.09
C LEU A 39 28.56 6.61 19.85
N GLU A 40 28.56 6.52 21.19
CA GLU A 40 27.37 6.78 22.01
C GLU A 40 26.79 8.19 21.81
N SER A 41 27.63 9.20 21.54
CA SER A 41 27.16 10.56 21.26
C SER A 41 26.65 10.77 19.84
N SER A 42 27.13 9.96 18.88
CA SER A 42 26.91 10.20 17.44
C SER A 42 25.85 9.28 16.83
N ILE A 43 25.66 8.10 17.40
CA ILE A 43 24.74 7.07 16.89
C ILE A 43 23.74 6.72 17.98
N GLU A 44 22.46 6.98 17.70
CA GLU A 44 21.39 6.68 18.64
C GLU A 44 21.32 5.17 18.93
N ASN A 45 21.04 4.80 20.19
CA ASN A 45 20.88 3.41 20.64
C ASN A 45 22.12 2.49 20.56
N ILE A 46 23.27 2.97 20.08
CA ILE A 46 24.52 2.20 20.07
C ILE A 46 25.02 1.85 21.48
N GLN A 47 24.63 2.65 22.49
CA GLN A 47 24.87 2.39 23.92
C GLN A 47 24.37 1.01 24.38
N ASN A 48 23.37 0.45 23.72
CA ASN A 48 22.84 -0.87 24.03
C ASN A 48 23.76 -2.01 23.56
N VAL A 49 24.76 -1.71 22.72
CA VAL A 49 25.75 -2.65 22.19
C VAL A 49 27.12 -2.48 22.86
N ASN A 50 27.26 -1.49 23.75
CA ASN A 50 28.53 -1.18 24.43
C ASN A 50 29.12 -2.42 25.15
N PRO A 51 30.36 -2.85 24.81
CA PRO A 51 31.07 -3.98 25.43
C PRO A 51 31.30 -3.84 26.94
N GLU A 52 31.43 -2.61 27.45
CA GLU A 52 31.66 -2.34 28.87
C GLU A 52 30.39 -2.59 29.70
N ARG A 53 29.20 -2.40 29.11
CA ARG A 53 27.89 -2.59 29.75
C ARG A 53 27.30 -3.97 29.44
N LYS A 54 27.98 -5.03 29.90
CA LYS A 54 27.65 -6.45 29.60
C LYS A 54 26.19 -6.84 29.88
N ALA A 55 25.60 -6.38 30.99
CA ALA A 55 24.21 -6.70 31.34
C ALA A 55 23.21 -6.11 30.34
N ARG A 56 23.37 -4.81 30.01
CA ARG A 56 22.51 -4.10 29.05
C ARG A 56 22.65 -4.67 27.64
N ARG A 57 23.88 -5.01 27.24
CA ARG A 57 24.16 -5.68 25.97
C ARG A 57 23.50 -7.03 25.85
N ASN A 58 23.61 -7.87 26.89
CA ASN A 58 22.99 -9.19 26.86
C ASN A 58 21.47 -9.09 26.77
N ILE A 59 20.84 -8.22 27.57
CA ILE A 59 19.39 -7.96 27.51
C ILE A 59 18.96 -7.51 26.11
N PHE A 60 19.66 -6.53 25.52
CA PHE A 60 19.33 -6.01 24.20
C PHE A 60 19.49 -7.04 23.07
N LEU A 61 20.48 -7.92 23.18
CA LEU A 61 20.73 -8.99 22.20
C LEU A 61 19.80 -10.20 22.38
N SER A 62 19.36 -10.51 23.60
CA SER A 62 18.55 -11.71 23.89
C SER A 62 17.03 -11.47 23.83
N GLU A 63 16.54 -10.26 24.11
CA GLU A 63 15.10 -10.03 24.21
C GLU A 63 14.40 -9.94 22.84
N ALA A 64 13.27 -10.64 22.69
CA ALA A 64 12.46 -10.60 21.47
C ALA A 64 11.85 -9.21 21.22
N ASN A 65 11.44 -8.50 22.27
CA ASN A 65 10.81 -7.18 22.18
C ASN A 65 11.74 -6.10 21.60
N LYS A 66 13.05 -6.35 21.61
CA LYS A 66 14.08 -5.45 21.08
C LYS A 66 14.49 -5.76 19.63
N ALA A 67 13.82 -6.71 18.97
CA ALA A 67 14.15 -7.12 17.60
C ALA A 67 14.07 -5.97 16.58
N LYS A 68 13.02 -5.15 16.64
CA LYS A 68 12.88 -3.97 15.74
C LYS A 68 13.99 -2.96 15.97
N GLU A 69 14.30 -2.65 17.23
CA GLU A 69 15.38 -1.72 17.59
C GLU A 69 16.75 -2.23 17.11
N ARG A 70 17.00 -3.54 17.20
CA ARG A 70 18.23 -4.15 16.65
C ARG A 70 18.31 -4.04 15.13
N GLU A 71 17.21 -4.26 14.43
CA GLU A 71 17.18 -4.14 12.97
C GLU A 71 17.43 -2.70 12.52
N THR A 72 16.79 -1.73 13.18
CA THR A 72 17.03 -0.30 12.94
C THR A 72 18.48 0.06 13.20
N LEU A 73 19.04 -0.31 14.37
CA LEU A 73 20.43 -0.02 14.71
C LEU A 73 21.40 -0.64 13.71
N LYS A 74 21.14 -1.87 13.26
CA LYS A 74 21.94 -2.52 12.23
C LYS A 74 21.94 -1.72 10.92
N LYS A 75 20.77 -1.29 10.44
CA LYS A 75 20.65 -0.47 9.22
C LYS A 75 21.35 0.88 9.37
N THR A 76 21.22 1.52 10.54
CA THR A 76 21.92 2.76 10.84
C THR A 76 23.44 2.56 10.78
N LEU A 77 23.95 1.49 11.38
CA LEU A 77 25.38 1.15 11.32
C LEU A 77 25.87 0.84 9.90
N GLU A 78 25.08 0.13 9.10
CA GLU A 78 25.38 -0.12 7.69
C GLU A 78 25.44 1.20 6.88
N LEU A 79 24.52 2.13 7.14
CA LEU A 79 24.54 3.46 6.51
C LEU A 79 25.80 4.24 6.87
N TRP A 80 26.15 4.31 8.15
CA TRP A 80 27.38 4.95 8.62
C TRP A 80 28.63 4.30 8.00
N LEU A 81 28.67 2.98 7.92
CA LEU A 81 29.77 2.25 7.31
C LEU A 81 29.92 2.59 5.82
N ASN A 82 28.82 2.64 5.07
CA ASN A 82 28.84 2.99 3.65
C ASN A 82 29.36 4.42 3.45
N VAL A 83 28.81 5.39 4.19
CA VAL A 83 29.24 6.79 4.08
C VAL A 83 30.72 6.97 4.42
N LEU A 84 31.20 6.30 5.46
CA LEU A 84 32.61 6.37 5.90
C LEU A 84 33.58 5.59 5.01
N SER A 85 33.11 4.57 4.29
CA SER A 85 33.96 3.75 3.40
C SER A 85 34.06 4.34 2.00
N ASP A 86 33.00 5.02 1.53
CA ASP A 86 32.91 5.51 0.16
C ASP A 86 33.46 6.93 -0.01
N ASN A 87 33.75 7.65 1.08
CA ASN A 87 34.17 9.05 1.05
C ASN A 87 35.38 9.31 1.95
N GLU A 88 36.37 10.06 1.46
CA GLU A 88 37.58 10.41 2.21
C GLU A 88 37.46 11.76 2.95
N THR A 89 36.66 12.69 2.42
CA THR A 89 36.48 14.04 2.97
C THR A 89 35.09 14.23 3.56
N ILE A 90 34.99 15.01 4.64
CA ILE A 90 33.71 15.38 5.27
C ILE A 90 32.76 16.07 4.28
N THR A 91 33.28 16.91 3.38
CA THR A 91 32.48 17.57 2.34
C THR A 91 31.85 16.58 1.37
N ASP A 92 32.59 15.53 1.00
CA ASP A 92 32.15 14.51 0.06
C ASP A 92 31.11 13.60 0.73
N MET A 93 31.29 13.29 2.02
CA MET A 93 30.30 12.57 2.83
C MET A 93 28.95 13.31 2.88
N VAL A 94 28.98 14.63 3.10
CA VAL A 94 27.75 15.45 3.14
C VAL A 94 27.07 15.46 1.78
N ALA A 95 27.83 15.70 0.70
CA ALA A 95 27.28 15.70 -0.67
C ALA A 95 26.68 14.34 -1.05
N SER A 96 27.38 13.23 -0.74
CA SER A 96 26.91 11.86 -0.99
C SER A 96 25.61 11.56 -0.26
N CYS A 97 25.48 11.98 1.01
CA CYS A 97 24.25 11.83 1.78
C CYS A 97 23.09 12.65 1.19
N GLU A 98 23.36 13.88 0.74
CA GLU A 98 22.36 14.72 0.08
C GLU A 98 21.88 14.12 -1.25
N ASP A 99 22.80 13.60 -2.06
CA ASP A 99 22.50 12.93 -3.32
C ASP A 99 21.70 11.65 -3.09
N GLN A 100 22.09 10.84 -2.11
CA GLN A 100 21.36 9.60 -1.76
C GLN A 100 19.96 9.92 -1.22
N LYS A 101 19.83 10.96 -0.40
CA LYS A 101 18.53 11.46 0.07
C LYS A 101 17.66 11.85 -1.11
N LYS A 102 18.18 12.68 -2.03
CA LYS A 102 17.44 13.15 -3.20
C LYS A 102 17.01 11.99 -4.10
N ALA A 103 17.90 11.04 -4.38
CA ALA A 103 17.58 9.84 -5.16
C ALA A 103 16.48 9.00 -4.49
N SER A 104 16.50 8.88 -3.16
CA SER A 104 15.48 8.17 -2.39
C SER A 104 14.13 8.88 -2.42
N GLU A 105 14.12 10.22 -2.31
CA GLU A 105 12.91 11.05 -2.41
C GLU A 105 12.28 10.96 -3.81
N GLU A 106 13.10 11.01 -4.87
CA GLU A 106 12.64 10.84 -6.24
C GLU A 106 12.05 9.44 -6.47
N LEU A 107 12.70 8.39 -5.95
CA LEU A 107 12.19 7.02 -6.03
C LEU A 107 10.88 6.85 -5.26
N LEU A 108 10.80 7.41 -4.04
CA LEU A 108 9.58 7.40 -3.24
C LEU A 108 8.43 8.08 -3.98
N THR A 109 8.69 9.25 -4.56
CA THR A 109 7.68 10.01 -5.32
C THR A 109 7.18 9.21 -6.53
N LYS A 110 8.08 8.54 -7.26
CA LYS A 110 7.71 7.66 -8.38
C LYS A 110 6.83 6.48 -7.91
N ASN A 111 7.20 5.84 -6.81
CA ASN A 111 6.44 4.72 -6.26
C ASN A 111 5.05 5.15 -5.75
N LEU A 112 4.96 6.33 -5.13
CA LEU A 112 3.69 6.91 -4.72
C LEU A 112 2.81 7.26 -5.92
N ALA A 113 3.39 7.85 -6.98
CA ALA A 113 2.67 8.13 -8.21
C ALA A 113 2.09 6.85 -8.83
N TYR A 114 2.87 5.76 -8.87
CA TYR A 114 2.40 4.46 -9.34
C TYR A 114 1.24 3.90 -8.50
N ALA A 115 1.34 3.97 -7.17
CA ALA A 115 0.28 3.51 -6.29
C ALA A 115 -1.02 4.32 -6.43
N VAL A 116 -0.91 5.64 -6.59
CA VAL A 116 -2.05 6.52 -6.84
C VAL A 116 -2.68 6.23 -8.20
N ASP A 117 -1.88 6.05 -9.26
CA ASP A 117 -2.40 5.75 -10.59
C ASP A 117 -3.13 4.39 -10.62
N ALA A 118 -2.57 3.38 -9.96
CA ALA A 118 -3.20 2.06 -9.84
C ALA A 118 -4.53 2.08 -9.06
N THR A 119 -4.75 3.06 -8.18
CA THR A 119 -5.97 3.18 -7.36
C THR A 119 -6.90 4.30 -7.81
N LYS A 120 -6.55 5.02 -8.88
CA LYS A 120 -7.24 6.21 -9.37
C LYS A 120 -8.71 5.97 -9.70
N GLU A 121 -9.02 4.85 -10.36
CA GLU A 121 -10.40 4.52 -10.74
C GLU A 121 -11.29 4.31 -9.51
N LEU A 122 -10.79 3.51 -8.55
CA LEU A 122 -11.49 3.25 -7.30
C LEU A 122 -11.68 4.54 -6.48
N GLU A 123 -10.62 5.35 -6.39
CA GLU A 123 -10.64 6.63 -5.70
C GLU A 123 -11.67 7.59 -6.33
N ALA A 124 -11.71 7.70 -7.65
CA ALA A 124 -12.67 8.53 -8.37
C ALA A 124 -14.12 8.10 -8.11
N ASN A 125 -14.40 6.79 -8.14
CA ASN A 125 -15.74 6.25 -7.90
C ASN A 125 -16.22 6.53 -6.47
N TYR A 126 -15.40 6.23 -5.45
CA TYR A 126 -15.77 6.49 -4.06
C TYR A 126 -15.81 7.98 -3.73
N ARG A 127 -14.95 8.80 -4.34
CA ARG A 127 -15.00 10.26 -4.19
C ARG A 127 -16.28 10.82 -4.77
N THR A 128 -16.80 10.26 -5.86
CA THR A 128 -18.09 10.65 -6.44
C THR A 128 -19.25 10.33 -5.52
N VAL A 129 -19.25 9.15 -4.89
CA VAL A 129 -20.24 8.79 -3.86
C VAL A 129 -20.15 9.73 -2.66
N ALA A 130 -18.93 10.07 -2.21
CA ALA A 130 -18.73 11.03 -1.14
C ALA A 130 -19.24 12.43 -1.50
N LEU A 131 -19.04 12.86 -2.76
CA LEU A 131 -19.57 14.13 -3.27
C LEU A 131 -21.10 14.13 -3.31
N PHE A 132 -21.75 13.02 -3.66
CA PHE A 132 -23.21 12.89 -3.58
C PHE A 132 -23.71 13.21 -2.16
N TYR A 133 -23.19 12.52 -1.13
CA TYR A 133 -23.60 12.77 0.25
C TYR A 133 -23.24 14.17 0.77
N LYS A 134 -22.12 14.73 0.31
CA LYS A 134 -21.74 16.11 0.68
C LYS A 134 -22.68 17.14 0.07
N ASN A 135 -23.08 16.93 -1.18
CA ASN A 135 -23.92 17.86 -1.93
C ASN A 135 -25.41 17.74 -1.60
N THR A 136 -25.84 16.64 -0.96
CA THR A 136 -27.23 16.51 -0.50
C THR A 136 -27.56 17.44 0.67
N GLU A 137 -26.56 17.93 1.42
CA GLU A 137 -26.74 18.80 2.61
C GLU A 137 -27.70 18.23 3.69
N GLU A 138 -28.08 16.96 3.57
CA GLU A 138 -28.92 16.26 4.53
C GLU A 138 -28.07 15.40 5.48
N ASP A 139 -28.38 15.45 6.78
CA ASP A 139 -27.73 14.59 7.78
C ASP A 139 -28.01 13.08 7.54
N LYS A 140 -29.15 12.76 6.93
CA LYS A 140 -29.55 11.39 6.61
C LYS A 140 -30.42 11.32 5.36
N VAL A 141 -29.80 10.94 4.25
CA VAL A 141 -30.51 10.62 3.01
C VAL A 141 -31.27 9.30 3.18
N LYS A 142 -32.57 9.31 2.86
CA LYS A 142 -33.44 8.13 2.93
C LYS A 142 -33.52 7.46 1.56
N ASN A 143 -33.75 6.15 1.55
CA ASN A 143 -34.01 5.36 0.35
C ASN A 143 -32.89 5.41 -0.72
N VAL A 144 -31.65 5.18 -0.29
CA VAL A 144 -30.49 5.08 -1.19
C VAL A 144 -29.95 3.66 -1.13
N THR A 145 -29.84 3.04 -2.30
CA THR A 145 -29.26 1.71 -2.47
C THR A 145 -28.08 1.81 -3.43
N ILE A 146 -26.90 1.37 -2.98
CA ILE A 146 -25.67 1.40 -3.77
C ILE A 146 -25.34 -0.03 -4.18
N VAL A 147 -25.21 -0.27 -5.48
CA VAL A 147 -24.83 -1.56 -6.04
C VAL A 147 -23.41 -1.46 -6.59
N ASN A 148 -22.53 -2.33 -6.11
CA ASN A 148 -21.18 -2.46 -6.66
C ASN A 148 -21.21 -3.44 -7.85
N ALA A 149 -21.11 -2.91 -9.06
CA ALA A 149 -21.06 -3.69 -10.30
C ALA A 149 -20.11 -3.01 -11.28
N THR A 150 -19.42 -3.81 -12.09
CA THR A 150 -18.63 -3.27 -13.21
C THR A 150 -19.54 -2.94 -14.38
N LEU A 151 -19.13 -1.99 -15.22
CA LEU A 151 -19.93 -1.58 -16.38
C LEU A 151 -20.16 -2.74 -17.36
N ASP A 152 -19.20 -3.66 -17.48
CA ASP A 152 -19.33 -4.86 -18.31
C ASP A 152 -20.42 -5.80 -17.80
N GLN A 153 -20.53 -5.97 -16.47
CA GLN A 153 -21.59 -6.78 -15.85
C GLN A 153 -22.98 -6.17 -16.06
N LEU A 154 -23.08 -4.84 -16.16
CA LEU A 154 -24.35 -4.14 -16.42
C LEU A 154 -24.75 -4.15 -17.90
N LYS A 155 -23.80 -4.42 -18.80
CA LYS A 155 -23.99 -4.57 -20.25
C LYS A 155 -24.23 -6.01 -20.69
N ASP A 156 -23.88 -6.98 -19.85
CA ASP A 156 -24.00 -8.39 -20.14
C ASP A 156 -25.49 -8.80 -20.21
N LEU A 157 -25.95 -9.12 -21.41
CA LEU A 157 -27.32 -9.60 -21.66
C LEU A 157 -27.44 -11.11 -21.51
N ASP A 158 -26.32 -11.83 -21.47
CA ASP A 158 -26.27 -13.28 -21.32
C ASP A 158 -26.25 -13.68 -19.84
N ASN A 159 -25.55 -12.91 -19.00
CA ASN A 159 -25.55 -13.06 -17.55
C ASN A 159 -26.27 -11.91 -16.84
N THR A 160 -27.59 -12.05 -16.72
CA THR A 160 -28.48 -10.99 -16.27
C THR A 160 -28.57 -10.84 -14.75
N ARG A 161 -27.74 -11.52 -13.96
CA ARG A 161 -27.85 -11.57 -12.50
C ARG A 161 -27.99 -10.19 -11.83
N PHE A 162 -27.20 -9.21 -12.27
CA PHE A 162 -27.27 -7.85 -11.74
C PHE A 162 -28.51 -7.10 -12.23
N ILE A 163 -28.85 -7.25 -13.51
CA ILE A 163 -30.03 -6.63 -14.11
C ILE A 163 -31.30 -7.14 -13.42
N ASP A 164 -31.39 -8.44 -13.19
CA ASP A 164 -32.53 -9.08 -12.55
C ASP A 164 -32.64 -8.72 -11.07
N ALA A 165 -31.50 -8.61 -10.36
CA ALA A 165 -31.50 -8.15 -8.98
C ALA A 165 -31.97 -6.70 -8.85
N VAL A 166 -31.52 -5.79 -9.72
CA VAL A 166 -32.00 -4.40 -9.73
C VAL A 166 -33.46 -4.33 -10.14
N HIS A 167 -33.88 -5.11 -11.15
CA HIS A 167 -35.27 -5.16 -11.56
C HIS A 167 -36.19 -5.64 -10.43
N ALA A 168 -35.83 -6.73 -9.75
CA ALA A 168 -36.59 -7.24 -8.61
C ALA A 168 -36.68 -6.20 -7.49
N GLU A 169 -35.56 -5.56 -7.12
CA GLU A 169 -35.55 -4.51 -6.09
C GLU A 169 -36.48 -3.34 -6.46
N LEU A 170 -36.49 -2.90 -7.72
CA LEU A 170 -37.38 -1.83 -8.17
C LEU A 170 -38.85 -2.26 -8.13
N THR A 171 -39.16 -3.45 -8.64
CA THR A 171 -40.53 -3.97 -8.72
C THR A 171 -41.10 -4.28 -7.34
N ASP A 172 -40.33 -4.93 -6.45
CA ASP A 172 -40.74 -5.25 -5.09
C ASP A 172 -41.08 -4.00 -4.27
N ASN A 173 -40.41 -2.88 -4.54
CA ASN A 173 -40.70 -1.60 -3.87
C ASN A 173 -41.82 -0.80 -4.55
N TYR A 174 -41.98 -0.93 -5.87
CA TYR A 174 -43.03 -0.26 -6.64
C TYR A 174 -44.41 -0.92 -6.49
N ASP A 175 -44.47 -2.25 -6.39
CA ASP A 175 -45.73 -3.00 -6.25
C ASP A 175 -46.38 -2.85 -4.87
N ARG A 176 -45.67 -2.25 -3.90
CA ARG A 176 -46.22 -1.97 -2.58
C ARG A 176 -47.26 -0.86 -2.64
N LEU A 177 -48.44 -1.14 -2.09
CA LEU A 177 -49.54 -0.19 -1.95
C LEU A 177 -49.16 1.15 -1.29
N ASP A 178 -48.18 1.14 -0.38
CA ASP A 178 -47.79 2.33 0.36
C ASP A 178 -46.76 3.21 -0.37
N LEU A 179 -46.09 2.70 -1.42
CA LEU A 179 -45.06 3.37 -2.24
C LEU A 179 -43.94 4.09 -1.44
N LYS A 180 -43.82 3.85 -0.13
CA LYS A 180 -42.94 4.62 0.76
C LYS A 180 -41.46 4.47 0.44
N ASN A 181 -41.08 3.32 -0.11
CA ASN A 181 -39.70 3.00 -0.49
C ASN A 181 -39.52 2.96 -2.02
N ASN A 182 -40.45 3.51 -2.79
CA ASN A 182 -40.29 3.54 -4.23
C ASN A 182 -39.11 4.44 -4.63
N TYR A 183 -38.35 4.00 -5.62
CA TYR A 183 -37.21 4.74 -6.15
C TYR A 183 -37.70 5.74 -7.21
N SER A 184 -37.08 6.93 -7.23
CA SER A 184 -37.39 7.96 -8.22
C SER A 184 -36.37 8.02 -9.36
N ILE A 185 -35.12 7.68 -9.06
CA ILE A 185 -33.99 7.82 -9.98
C ILE A 185 -33.12 6.55 -9.92
N LEU A 186 -32.75 6.03 -11.08
CA LEU A 186 -31.75 4.99 -11.28
C LEU A 186 -30.56 5.62 -12.00
N VAL A 187 -29.42 5.69 -11.33
CA VAL A 187 -28.19 6.25 -11.90
C VAL A 187 -27.24 5.13 -12.26
N ILE A 188 -26.88 5.03 -13.55
CA ILE A 188 -25.84 4.13 -14.04
C ILE A 188 -24.73 4.99 -14.66
N PRO A 189 -23.66 5.28 -13.92
CA PRO A 189 -22.56 6.09 -14.42
C PRO A 189 -21.81 5.35 -15.54
N GLY A 190 -21.39 6.10 -16.55
CA GLY A 190 -20.71 5.58 -17.74
C GLY A 190 -21.64 5.21 -18.89
N TYR A 191 -21.04 5.04 -20.07
CA TYR A 191 -21.77 4.80 -21.32
C TYR A 191 -22.19 3.34 -21.47
N LEU A 192 -23.50 3.09 -21.54
CA LEU A 192 -24.11 1.75 -21.68
C LEU A 192 -23.93 1.10 -23.06
N GLY A 193 -23.44 1.83 -24.07
CA GLY A 193 -23.10 1.23 -25.36
C GLY A 193 -24.31 0.93 -26.23
N SER A 194 -24.54 -0.36 -26.51
CA SER A 194 -25.51 -0.79 -27.52
C SER A 194 -26.96 -0.41 -27.19
N ASN A 195 -27.74 -0.12 -28.23
CA ASN A 195 -29.18 0.19 -28.09
C ASN A 195 -29.97 -0.94 -27.40
N ALA A 196 -29.57 -2.20 -27.57
CA ALA A 196 -30.25 -3.33 -26.94
C ALA A 196 -30.15 -3.30 -25.40
N VAL A 197 -28.96 -2.98 -24.88
CA VAL A 197 -28.73 -2.83 -23.43
C VAL A 197 -29.53 -1.64 -22.91
N LEU A 198 -29.47 -0.50 -23.61
CA LEU A 198 -30.21 0.70 -23.23
C LEU A 198 -31.73 0.47 -23.23
N GLU A 199 -32.27 -0.23 -24.23
CA GLU A 199 -33.69 -0.55 -24.32
C GLU A 199 -34.15 -1.44 -23.16
N LYS A 200 -33.32 -2.41 -22.75
CA LYS A 200 -33.61 -3.26 -21.58
C LYS A 200 -33.71 -2.44 -20.30
N TRP A 201 -32.71 -1.58 -20.04
CA TRP A 201 -32.71 -0.69 -18.88
C TRP A 201 -33.87 0.32 -18.93
N ALA A 202 -34.19 0.85 -20.11
CA ALA A 202 -35.32 1.77 -20.30
C ALA A 202 -36.67 1.10 -20.02
N LYS A 203 -36.87 -0.17 -20.43
CA LYS A 203 -38.08 -0.94 -20.11
C LYS A 203 -38.24 -1.17 -18.61
N ILE A 204 -37.14 -1.51 -17.92
CA ILE A 204 -37.10 -1.69 -16.46
C ILE A 204 -37.42 -0.36 -15.74
N ALA A 205 -36.81 0.74 -16.17
CA ALA A 205 -37.05 2.05 -15.57
C ALA A 205 -38.49 2.53 -15.81
N HIS A 206 -39.01 2.36 -17.03
CA HIS A 206 -40.35 2.81 -17.40
C HIS A 206 -41.47 2.03 -16.70
N SER A 207 -41.30 0.72 -16.50
CA SER A 207 -42.27 -0.13 -15.79
C SER A 207 -42.41 0.28 -14.32
N ASN A 208 -41.29 0.59 -13.66
CA ASN A 208 -41.24 0.99 -12.25
C ASN A 208 -41.37 2.51 -12.04
N LYS A 209 -41.63 3.30 -13.10
CA LYS A 209 -41.73 4.77 -13.06
C LYS A 209 -40.49 5.48 -12.49
N VAL A 210 -39.32 4.94 -12.79
CA VAL A 210 -38.01 5.47 -12.39
C VAL A 210 -37.36 6.23 -13.54
N MET A 211 -36.68 7.34 -13.26
CA MET A 211 -35.86 8.05 -14.24
C MET A 211 -34.47 7.40 -14.36
N LEU A 212 -34.11 6.92 -15.56
CA LEU A 212 -32.76 6.41 -15.84
C LEU A 212 -31.82 7.57 -16.20
N VAL A 213 -30.70 7.68 -15.50
CA VAL A 213 -29.62 8.63 -15.77
C VAL A 213 -28.35 7.86 -16.12
N THR A 214 -27.78 8.13 -17.29
CA THR A 214 -26.56 7.49 -17.80
C THR A 214 -25.81 8.45 -18.71
N ASP A 215 -24.52 8.19 -18.93
CA ASP A 215 -23.65 9.09 -19.68
C ASP A 215 -23.69 8.81 -21.18
N PHE A 216 -23.47 9.86 -21.97
CA PHE A 216 -23.29 9.74 -23.42
C PHE A 216 -21.86 9.34 -23.75
N GLN A 217 -21.64 8.75 -24.93
CA GLN A 217 -20.30 8.41 -25.38
C GLN A 217 -19.45 9.68 -25.57
N HIS A 218 -18.30 9.74 -24.89
CA HIS A 218 -17.30 10.77 -25.16
C HIS A 218 -16.58 10.41 -26.47
N LEU A 219 -16.73 11.26 -27.49
CA LEU A 219 -16.10 11.13 -28.81
C LEU A 219 -15.02 12.21 -28.93
N ASP A 220 -13.93 12.07 -28.18
CA ASP A 220 -12.71 12.89 -28.32
C ASP A 220 -11.52 12.01 -28.70
#